data_AF-A0A9J6BDQ1-F1
#
_entry.id   AF-A0A9J6BDQ1-F1
#
_cell.length_a   1.000
_cell.length_b   1.000
_cell.length_c   1.000
_cell.angle_alpha   90.00
_cell.angle_beta   90.00
_cell.angle_gamma   90.00
#
_symmetry.space_group_name_H-M   'P 1'
#
loop_
_entity.id
_entity.type
_entity.pdbx_description
1 polymer ?
#
loop_
_entity_poly.entity_id
_entity_poly.type
_entity_poly.pdbx_seq_one_letter_code
_entity_poly.pdbx_strand_id
1 'polypeptide(L)'
;MKCVRQKSINFHLATILFLCALTNKLCDGFLTDNFYSRPSLYLTVNPKNHQIDINWFNLPDTKILQSTILITTDSTNPLTNNYENVVYEFIVDRADGRQATNLTKNFTNTFDINTRCYDFWIFFIQNDQMKVQNCFQLHPTWMNDMKNILINRKVRDLFLPGTHDSASYKRGFDPTYMDNLITKYSLTQDDDIKSQLYHGIRYLDLRIGYYRSNDEKFWANHGITRIQPLSDVLKQVKDFVDATNEIVILDFQEFPVGFRNSFETHQQLVMYLFQELSNYAVDPAIGWDVTLGDIWYRGNRIIVAYDYHSIVQEHSTFLFPSVRQRWGKVKEGFASLEKFLKESRENMSRESQFFSRPYAEMAELTPEAIDVITNRYGGLRKMADSVNWHVTRMYHGEFGRRANIVAVDFYLATNIIEIAIEWNKRKFDNGENYGNIE
;
A
#
# COMPACT_ATOMS: atom_id res chain seq x y z
N MET A 1 17.96 -68.93 -13.38
CA MET A 1 19.21 -68.94 -12.56
C MET A 1 20.32 -68.34 -13.41
N LYS A 2 21.13 -67.44 -12.81
CA LYS A 2 22.24 -66.62 -13.36
C LYS A 2 21.88 -65.30 -14.07
N CYS A 3 22.07 -64.25 -13.26
CA CYS A 3 22.19 -62.83 -13.52
C CYS A 3 23.40 -62.50 -14.40
N VAL A 4 23.32 -61.48 -15.28
CA VAL A 4 24.39 -60.49 -15.54
C VAL A 4 23.83 -59.24 -16.28
N ARG A 5 24.03 -58.09 -15.62
CA ARG A 5 24.26 -56.70 -16.09
C ARG A 5 23.16 -55.91 -16.82
N GLN A 6 22.47 -55.18 -15.97
CA GLN A 6 21.91 -53.84 -16.15
C GLN A 6 22.98 -52.84 -16.67
N LYS A 7 22.78 -52.33 -17.88
CA LYS A 7 23.43 -51.13 -18.44
C LYS A 7 22.40 -50.42 -19.29
N SER A 8 21.91 -49.25 -18.85
CA SER A 8 21.36 -48.13 -19.65
C SER A 8 20.25 -47.34 -18.93
N ILE A 9 20.54 -46.73 -17.76
CA ILE A 9 19.62 -45.70 -17.20
C ILE A 9 20.34 -44.40 -16.79
N ASN A 10 21.68 -44.37 -16.75
CA ASN A 10 22.40 -43.19 -16.23
C ASN A 10 22.66 -42.05 -17.24
N PHE A 11 22.34 -42.20 -18.53
CA PHE A 11 22.59 -41.13 -19.51
C PHE A 11 21.42 -40.17 -19.72
N HIS A 12 20.17 -40.58 -19.43
CA HIS A 12 19.01 -39.69 -19.59
C HIS A 12 18.75 -38.81 -18.37
N LEU A 13 19.00 -39.27 -17.14
CA LEU A 13 18.84 -38.40 -15.96
C LEU A 13 19.88 -37.28 -15.92
N ALA A 14 21.14 -37.55 -16.29
CA ALA A 14 22.18 -36.53 -16.28
C ALA A 14 21.91 -35.43 -17.31
N THR A 15 21.39 -35.78 -18.49
CA THR A 15 21.08 -34.81 -19.55
C THR A 15 19.85 -33.96 -19.22
N ILE A 16 18.83 -34.55 -18.57
CA ILE A 16 17.63 -33.82 -18.10
C ILE A 16 17.97 -32.90 -16.91
N LEU A 17 18.81 -33.36 -15.97
CA LEU A 17 19.30 -32.51 -14.87
C LEU A 17 20.21 -31.38 -15.37
N PHE A 18 21.03 -31.63 -16.40
CA PHE A 18 21.85 -30.57 -17.02
C PHE A 18 20.99 -29.56 -17.79
N LEU A 19 19.95 -30.01 -18.50
CA LEU A 19 18.99 -29.13 -19.16
C LEU A 19 18.16 -28.33 -18.15
N CYS A 20 17.68 -28.92 -17.05
CA CYS A 20 17.01 -28.18 -15.97
C CYS A 20 17.94 -27.21 -15.24
N ALA A 21 19.21 -27.57 -15.04
CA ALA A 21 20.20 -26.68 -14.43
C ALA A 21 20.64 -25.56 -15.39
N LEU A 22 20.67 -25.80 -16.71
CA LEU A 22 20.89 -24.75 -17.71
C LEU A 22 19.67 -23.88 -17.92
N THR A 23 18.44 -24.39 -17.89
CA THR A 23 17.22 -23.55 -17.96
C THR A 23 17.04 -22.72 -16.70
N ASN A 24 17.36 -23.27 -15.51
CA ASN A 24 17.36 -22.48 -14.28
C ASN A 24 18.49 -21.44 -14.26
N LYS A 25 19.70 -21.76 -14.76
CA LYS A 25 20.78 -20.77 -14.89
C LYS A 25 20.56 -19.75 -16.01
N LEU A 26 19.82 -20.08 -17.07
CA LEU A 26 19.48 -19.15 -18.15
C LEU A 26 18.31 -18.24 -17.77
N CYS A 27 17.40 -18.68 -16.89
CA CYS A 27 16.36 -17.82 -16.31
C CYS A 27 16.86 -16.96 -15.13
N ASP A 28 17.79 -17.46 -14.30
CA ASP A 28 18.40 -16.67 -13.23
C ASP A 28 19.55 -15.75 -13.74
N GLY A 29 20.10 -16.04 -14.93
CA GLY A 29 21.32 -15.41 -15.44
C GLY A 29 21.14 -14.20 -16.35
N PHE A 30 19.91 -13.74 -16.60
CA PHE A 30 19.64 -12.62 -17.52
C PHE A 30 18.88 -11.43 -16.90
N LEU A 31 18.54 -11.49 -15.61
CA LEU A 31 18.10 -10.33 -14.81
C LEU A 31 19.22 -9.96 -13.83
N THR A 32 20.36 -9.55 -14.37
CA THR A 32 21.51 -9.13 -13.57
C THR A 32 21.15 -7.94 -12.69
N ASP A 33 21.14 -8.12 -11.36
CA ASP A 33 21.56 -7.29 -10.21
C ASP A 33 21.55 -5.72 -10.25
N ASN A 34 21.28 -5.05 -11.37
CA ASN A 34 21.37 -3.60 -11.55
C ASN A 34 20.03 -2.86 -11.49
N PHE A 35 18.89 -3.57 -11.50
CA PHE A 35 17.58 -2.93 -11.50
C PHE A 35 17.04 -2.60 -10.10
N TYR A 36 17.43 -3.39 -9.08
CA TYR A 36 17.01 -3.21 -7.69
C TYR A 36 17.88 -2.24 -6.89
N SER A 37 18.98 -1.79 -7.46
CA SER A 37 20.08 -1.11 -6.78
C SER A 37 20.07 0.41 -6.93
N ARG A 38 18.96 1.02 -7.39
CA ARG A 38 18.88 2.47 -7.48
C ARG A 38 18.86 3.10 -6.07
N PRO A 39 19.79 4.02 -5.78
CA PRO A 39 19.80 4.77 -4.53
C PRO A 39 18.44 5.45 -4.34
N SER A 40 17.80 5.17 -3.22
CA SER A 40 16.47 5.68 -2.87
C SER A 40 16.53 6.38 -1.52
N LEU A 41 15.85 7.51 -1.42
CA LEU A 41 15.84 8.37 -0.23
C LEU A 41 14.44 8.93 -0.02
N TYR A 42 13.91 8.74 1.17
CA TYR A 42 12.53 9.08 1.49
C TYR A 42 12.39 9.74 2.86
N LEU A 43 11.35 10.56 2.97
CA LEU A 43 10.82 11.07 4.22
C LEU A 43 9.58 10.24 4.59
N THR A 44 9.42 9.92 5.87
CA THR A 44 8.27 9.21 6.44
C THR A 44 7.86 9.87 7.75
N VAL A 45 6.72 9.49 8.30
CA VAL A 45 6.21 9.99 9.59
C VAL A 45 6.20 8.85 10.58
N ASN A 46 6.88 9.03 11.71
CA ASN A 46 6.87 8.06 12.79
C ASN A 46 5.47 7.99 13.42
N PRO A 47 4.82 6.81 13.46
CA PRO A 47 3.45 6.71 13.92
C PRO A 47 3.34 6.91 15.44
N LYS A 48 4.43 6.83 16.21
CA LYS A 48 4.38 6.93 17.68
C LYS A 48 4.36 8.37 18.18
N ASN A 49 4.95 9.30 17.43
CA ASN A 49 5.20 10.67 17.90
C ASN A 49 5.10 11.74 16.80
N HIS A 50 4.72 11.35 15.57
CA HIS A 50 4.55 12.26 14.43
C HIS A 50 5.82 13.00 13.98
N GLN A 51 6.99 12.56 14.43
CA GLN A 51 8.26 13.05 13.93
C GLN A 51 8.53 12.56 12.52
N ILE A 52 9.28 13.34 11.76
CA ILE A 52 9.77 12.95 10.45
C ILE A 52 10.92 11.95 10.64
N ASP A 53 10.85 10.84 9.92
CA ASP A 53 11.90 9.84 9.83
C ASP A 53 12.44 9.81 8.40
N ILE A 54 13.71 9.47 8.27
CA ILE A 54 14.40 9.29 6.99
C ILE A 54 14.55 7.80 6.73
N ASN A 55 14.21 7.34 5.53
CA ASN A 55 14.49 6.00 5.05
C ASN A 55 15.36 6.05 3.80
N TRP A 56 16.36 5.17 3.70
CA TRP A 56 17.17 5.04 2.50
C TRP A 56 17.50 3.59 2.18
N PHE A 57 17.65 3.34 0.88
CA PHE A 57 17.96 2.01 0.34
C PHE A 57 18.97 2.12 -0.80
N ASN A 58 19.91 1.18 -0.85
CA ASN A 58 20.92 1.05 -1.89
C ASN A 58 21.75 2.33 -2.14
N LEU A 59 22.07 3.09 -1.09
CA LEU A 59 22.99 4.22 -1.24
C LEU A 59 24.40 3.70 -1.61
N PRO A 60 25.14 4.40 -2.49
CA PRO A 60 26.48 4.02 -2.92
C PRO A 60 27.46 4.00 -1.74
N ASP A 61 28.54 3.21 -1.84
CA ASP A 61 29.45 2.89 -0.72
C ASP A 61 29.78 4.11 0.15
N THR A 62 29.21 4.09 1.36
CA THR A 62 29.23 5.19 2.33
C THR A 62 30.45 5.14 3.23
N LYS A 63 31.28 4.09 3.15
CA LYS A 63 32.42 3.88 4.08
C LYS A 63 33.71 4.57 3.66
N ILE A 64 33.82 4.94 2.38
CA ILE A 64 35.06 5.50 1.81
C ILE A 64 34.99 7.03 1.74
N LEU A 65 33.79 7.60 1.74
CA LEU A 65 33.52 8.98 1.37
C LEU A 65 32.60 9.64 2.40
N GLN A 66 32.80 10.94 2.68
CA GLN A 66 31.87 11.70 3.50
C GLN A 66 30.51 11.74 2.79
N SER A 67 29.54 11.05 3.39
CA SER A 67 28.23 10.78 2.84
C SER A 67 27.21 11.31 3.83
N THR A 68 26.45 12.33 3.45
CA THR A 68 25.57 13.07 4.34
C THR A 68 24.16 13.14 3.76
N ILE A 69 23.16 12.95 4.61
CA ILE A 69 21.78 13.27 4.31
C ILE A 69 21.44 14.61 4.96
N LEU A 70 20.87 15.52 4.18
CA LEU A 70 20.38 16.82 4.64
C LEU A 70 18.88 16.93 4.43
N ILE A 71 18.19 17.57 5.38
CA ILE A 71 16.80 18.02 5.20
C ILE A 71 16.78 19.54 5.18
N THR A 72 16.03 20.11 4.24
CA THR A 72 15.77 21.55 4.13
C THR A 72 14.27 21.84 4.12
N THR A 73 13.92 23.11 4.30
CA THR A 73 12.53 23.62 4.25
C THR A 73 12.08 24.05 2.86
N ASP A 74 12.98 24.05 1.87
CA ASP A 74 12.70 24.41 0.48
C ASP A 74 13.48 23.55 -0.52
N SER A 75 13.17 23.68 -1.81
CA SER A 75 13.84 22.91 -2.87
C SER A 75 15.25 23.38 -3.21
N THR A 76 15.78 24.39 -2.51
CA THR A 76 17.05 25.03 -2.86
C THR A 76 18.20 24.05 -2.63
N ASN A 77 19.10 23.93 -3.61
CA ASN A 77 20.25 23.05 -3.49
C ASN A 77 21.17 23.56 -2.34
N PRO A 78 21.37 22.77 -1.26
CA PRO A 78 22.13 23.21 -0.10
C PRO A 78 23.60 23.51 -0.42
N LEU A 79 24.19 22.85 -1.43
CA LEU A 79 25.56 23.07 -1.87
C LEU A 79 25.78 24.45 -2.48
N THR A 80 24.76 25.02 -3.11
CA THR A 80 24.85 26.34 -3.75
C THR A 80 24.38 27.48 -2.86
N ASN A 81 23.61 27.18 -1.81
CA ASN A 81 23.07 28.16 -0.87
C ASN A 81 23.77 28.15 0.49
N ASN A 82 25.03 27.71 0.55
CA ASN A 82 25.84 27.66 1.78
C ASN A 82 25.11 27.04 2.98
N TYR A 83 24.27 26.02 2.74
CA TYR A 83 23.52 25.28 3.76
C TYR A 83 22.53 26.12 4.62
N GLU A 84 22.14 27.34 4.21
CA GLU A 84 21.30 28.24 5.03
C GLU A 84 19.95 27.66 5.48
N ASN A 85 19.31 26.85 4.62
CA ASN A 85 17.97 26.29 4.88
C ASN A 85 18.01 24.86 5.44
N VAL A 86 19.19 24.36 5.83
CA VAL A 86 19.34 23.02 6.40
C VAL A 86 18.81 22.99 7.83
N VAL A 87 17.82 22.13 8.07
CA VAL A 87 17.19 21.96 9.38
C VAL A 87 17.56 20.64 10.06
N TYR A 88 18.17 19.71 9.32
CA TYR A 88 18.66 18.45 9.86
C TYR A 88 19.81 17.90 9.01
N GLU A 89 20.79 17.30 9.67
CA GLU A 89 21.95 16.67 9.05
C GLU A 89 22.20 15.29 9.69
N PHE A 90 22.54 14.30 8.86
CA PHE A 90 22.92 12.97 9.31
C PHE A 90 24.05 12.38 8.46
N ILE A 91 25.07 11.85 9.13
CA ILE A 91 26.19 11.15 8.48
C ILE A 91 25.80 9.70 8.23
N VAL A 92 25.85 9.27 6.97
CA VAL A 92 25.46 7.92 6.54
C VAL A 92 26.64 6.97 6.64
N ASP A 93 26.44 5.84 7.32
CA ASP A 93 27.45 4.79 7.56
C ASP A 93 27.09 3.43 6.91
N ARG A 94 25.92 3.34 6.27
CA ARG A 94 25.37 2.10 5.67
C ARG A 94 24.54 2.38 4.42
N ALA A 95 24.48 1.40 3.52
CA ALA A 95 23.75 1.50 2.25
C ALA A 95 22.21 1.50 2.40
N ASP A 96 21.68 0.81 3.42
CA ASP A 96 20.26 0.76 3.77
C ASP A 96 20.09 1.20 5.21
N GLY A 97 19.10 2.05 5.51
CA GLY A 97 18.84 2.42 6.89
C GLY A 97 17.60 3.28 7.10
N ARG A 98 17.40 3.61 8.38
CA ARG A 98 16.41 4.56 8.86
C ARG A 98 17.01 5.42 9.96
N GLN A 99 16.62 6.68 10.01
CA GLN A 99 17.02 7.62 11.04
C GLN A 99 15.83 8.46 11.48
N ALA A 100 15.58 8.54 12.79
CA ALA A 100 14.57 9.44 13.33
C ALA A 100 15.13 10.86 13.45
N THR A 101 14.29 11.86 13.16
CA THR A 101 14.65 13.28 13.30
C THR A 101 13.91 13.92 14.48
N ASN A 102 14.23 15.17 14.78
CA ASN A 102 13.47 16.01 15.71
C ASN A 102 12.43 16.90 15.01
N LEU A 103 12.28 16.79 13.70
CA LEU A 103 11.30 17.54 12.92
C LEU A 103 9.93 16.89 13.07
N THR A 104 8.86 17.68 13.08
CA THR A 104 7.49 17.18 13.25
C THR A 104 6.64 17.45 12.02
N LYS A 105 5.78 16.49 11.67
CA LYS A 105 4.84 16.65 10.57
C LYS A 105 3.75 17.69 10.90
N ASN A 106 3.47 18.59 9.97
CA ASN A 106 2.33 19.52 10.11
C ASN A 106 1.03 18.94 9.51
N PHE A 107 0.13 18.38 10.31
CA PHE A 107 -1.14 17.82 9.82
C PHE A 107 -2.23 18.85 9.46
N THR A 108 -1.94 20.16 9.58
CA THR A 108 -2.90 21.23 9.26
C THR A 108 -2.79 21.73 7.82
N ASN A 109 -1.84 21.20 7.05
CA ASN A 109 -1.64 21.61 5.67
C ASN A 109 -2.88 21.33 4.82
N THR A 110 -3.16 22.26 3.91
CA THR A 110 -4.19 22.08 2.90
C THR A 110 -3.52 21.96 1.55
N PHE A 111 -4.01 21.03 0.73
CA PHE A 111 -3.40 20.70 -0.54
C PHE A 111 -4.39 20.85 -1.68
N ASP A 112 -3.88 21.21 -2.84
CA ASP A 112 -4.60 21.16 -4.11
C ASP A 112 -4.04 20.07 -5.02
N ILE A 113 -4.68 19.87 -6.16
CA ILE A 113 -4.30 18.82 -7.13
C ILE A 113 -2.95 19.08 -7.82
N ASN A 114 -2.36 20.27 -7.67
CA ASN A 114 -1.07 20.66 -8.26
C ASN A 114 0.09 20.54 -7.29
N THR A 115 -0.20 20.43 -5.99
CA THR A 115 0.83 20.25 -4.96
C THR A 115 1.55 18.91 -5.20
N ARG A 116 2.88 18.92 -5.16
CA ARG A 116 3.73 17.74 -5.41
C ARG A 116 4.75 17.51 -4.30
N CYS A 117 5.43 18.57 -3.87
CA CYS A 117 6.34 18.57 -2.72
C CYS A 117 5.82 19.56 -1.68
N TYR A 118 5.98 19.24 -0.40
CA TYR A 118 5.60 20.13 0.68
C TYR A 118 6.40 19.85 1.96
N ASP A 119 6.36 20.78 2.91
CA ASP A 119 7.07 20.78 4.21
C ASP A 119 8.61 20.70 4.11
N PHE A 120 9.16 19.62 3.55
CA PHE A 120 10.58 19.31 3.61
C PHE A 120 11.11 18.70 2.30
N TRP A 121 12.36 19.02 2.00
CA TRP A 121 13.17 18.39 0.96
C TRP A 121 14.32 17.63 1.59
N ILE A 122 14.74 16.55 0.94
CA ILE A 122 15.80 15.69 1.44
C ILE A 122 16.84 15.44 0.34
N PHE A 123 18.11 15.51 0.73
CA PHE A 123 19.24 15.42 -0.18
C PHE A 123 20.24 14.42 0.35
N PHE A 124 20.73 13.54 -0.52
CA PHE A 124 21.92 12.73 -0.25
C PHE A 124 23.10 13.33 -1.01
N ILE A 125 24.12 13.73 -0.26
CA ILE A 125 25.34 14.36 -0.75
C ILE A 125 26.50 13.43 -0.47
N GLN A 126 27.36 13.24 -1.46
CA GLN A 126 28.57 12.47 -1.35
C GLN A 126 29.67 13.16 -2.16
N ASN A 127 30.81 13.45 -1.52
CA ASN A 127 31.93 14.22 -2.10
C ASN A 127 31.50 15.57 -2.69
N ASP A 128 30.78 16.38 -1.90
CA ASP A 128 30.28 17.70 -2.33
C ASP A 128 29.45 17.66 -3.63
N GLN A 129 28.84 16.50 -3.92
CA GLN A 129 27.95 16.31 -5.05
C GLN A 129 26.62 15.75 -4.57
N MET A 130 25.54 16.37 -5.02
CA MET A 130 24.19 15.85 -4.83
C MET A 130 24.03 14.57 -5.66
N LYS A 131 23.69 13.47 -5.01
CA LYS A 131 23.49 12.16 -5.64
C LYS A 131 22.01 11.80 -5.75
N VAL A 132 21.23 12.13 -4.73
CA VAL A 132 19.77 11.90 -4.68
C VAL A 132 19.11 13.12 -4.08
N GLN A 133 17.95 13.49 -4.63
CA GLN A 133 17.06 14.50 -4.08
C GLN A 133 15.65 13.93 -4.06
N ASN A 134 14.93 14.19 -2.97
CA ASN A 134 13.50 13.93 -2.87
C ASN A 134 12.84 15.02 -2.00
N CYS A 135 11.54 14.88 -1.75
CA CYS A 135 10.77 15.74 -0.87
C CYS A 135 9.68 14.91 -0.19
N PHE A 136 8.90 15.54 0.70
CA PHE A 136 7.66 14.90 1.16
C PHE A 136 6.58 15.09 0.09
N GLN A 137 6.06 13.97 -0.43
CA GLN A 137 5.38 13.94 -1.73
C GLN A 137 3.86 13.81 -1.63
N LEU A 138 3.18 14.41 -2.61
CA LEU A 138 1.79 14.15 -2.93
C LEU A 138 1.68 13.65 -4.37
N HIS A 139 0.76 12.72 -4.57
CA HIS A 139 0.48 12.08 -5.85
C HIS A 139 -1.03 12.08 -6.16
N PRO A 140 -1.69 13.26 -6.19
CA PRO A 140 -3.13 13.33 -6.31
C PRO A 140 -3.63 12.81 -7.66
N THR A 141 -2.81 12.83 -8.72
CA THR A 141 -3.19 12.46 -10.09
C THR A 141 -2.31 11.39 -10.72
N TRP A 142 -1.58 10.58 -9.93
CA TRP A 142 -0.52 9.72 -10.49
C TRP A 142 -1.02 8.70 -11.54
N MET A 143 -2.25 8.21 -11.44
CA MET A 143 -2.77 7.28 -12.46
C MET A 143 -3.02 8.01 -13.78
N ASN A 144 -3.60 9.22 -13.74
CA ASN A 144 -3.77 10.07 -14.91
C ASN A 144 -2.43 10.59 -15.47
N ASP A 145 -1.47 10.95 -14.60
CA ASP A 145 -0.12 11.37 -15.01
C ASP A 145 0.61 10.26 -15.79
N MET A 146 0.30 8.98 -15.49
CA MET A 146 0.83 7.78 -16.15
C MET A 146 -0.16 7.14 -17.13
N LYS A 147 -1.18 7.88 -17.57
CA LYS A 147 -2.27 7.34 -18.39
C LYS A 147 -1.78 6.66 -19.67
N ASN A 148 -0.74 7.20 -20.31
CA ASN A 148 -0.15 6.64 -21.53
C ASN A 148 0.34 5.18 -21.38
N ILE A 149 0.82 4.79 -20.20
CA ILE A 149 1.31 3.42 -19.94
C ILE A 149 0.29 2.55 -19.19
N LEU A 150 -0.66 3.17 -18.50
CA LEU A 150 -1.67 2.50 -17.68
C LEU A 150 -3.00 2.23 -18.40
N ILE A 151 -3.32 2.93 -19.50
CA ILE A 151 -4.63 2.88 -20.15
C ILE A 151 -5.09 1.46 -20.55
N ASN A 152 -4.18 0.60 -20.99
CA ASN A 152 -4.50 -0.76 -21.43
C ASN A 152 -4.29 -1.82 -20.33
N ARG A 153 -4.06 -1.39 -19.08
CA ARG A 153 -3.75 -2.30 -17.96
C ARG A 153 -4.99 -2.56 -17.13
N LYS A 154 -5.13 -3.78 -16.63
CA LYS A 154 -6.24 -4.18 -15.76
C LYS A 154 -5.94 -3.74 -14.33
N VAL A 155 -6.99 -3.47 -13.56
CA VAL A 155 -6.86 -3.10 -12.13
C VAL A 155 -6.05 -4.13 -11.34
N ARG A 156 -6.23 -5.42 -11.63
CA ARG A 156 -5.52 -6.54 -10.98
C ARG A 156 -4.02 -6.63 -11.31
N ASP A 157 -3.57 -5.98 -12.39
CA ASP A 157 -2.17 -6.04 -12.82
C ASP A 157 -1.33 -4.91 -12.20
N LEU A 158 -2.00 -3.82 -11.77
CA LEU A 158 -1.35 -2.69 -11.12
C LEU A 158 -0.89 -3.05 -9.71
N PHE A 159 0.22 -2.43 -9.29
CA PHE A 159 0.51 -2.25 -7.87
C PHE A 159 -0.26 -1.01 -7.36
N LEU A 160 -1.31 -1.20 -6.57
CA LEU A 160 -2.06 -0.14 -5.91
C LEU A 160 -1.66 -0.02 -4.42
N PRO A 161 -1.28 1.18 -3.95
CA PRO A 161 -1.09 1.41 -2.53
C PRO A 161 -2.46 1.54 -1.84
N GLY A 162 -2.61 0.87 -0.70
CA GLY A 162 -3.83 0.80 0.09
C GLY A 162 -3.62 1.10 1.56
N THR A 163 -4.72 1.34 2.28
CA THR A 163 -4.72 1.47 3.75
C THR A 163 -5.66 0.45 4.37
N HIS A 164 -5.22 -0.17 5.46
CA HIS A 164 -6.05 -1.05 6.29
C HIS A 164 -6.90 -0.20 7.24
N ASP A 165 -8.17 -0.58 7.42
CA ASP A 165 -9.15 0.17 8.22
C ASP A 165 -9.09 1.68 7.92
N SER A 166 -9.19 2.06 6.64
CA SER A 166 -8.77 3.37 6.13
C SER A 166 -9.41 4.57 6.84
N ALA A 167 -10.65 4.38 7.32
CA ALA A 167 -11.40 5.41 8.03
C ALA A 167 -11.13 5.42 9.55
N SER A 168 -10.20 4.61 10.05
CA SER A 168 -9.84 4.56 11.46
C SER A 168 -8.77 5.59 11.84
N TYR A 169 -9.13 6.86 11.67
CA TYR A 169 -8.31 8.02 12.03
C TYR A 169 -9.08 8.96 12.95
N LYS A 170 -8.37 9.92 13.56
CA LYS A 170 -8.97 11.01 14.33
C LYS A 170 -8.28 12.32 13.99
N ARG A 171 -9.05 13.30 13.47
CA ARG A 171 -8.52 14.63 13.12
C ARG A 171 -7.92 15.31 14.35
N GLY A 172 -6.74 15.93 14.17
CA GLY A 172 -6.03 16.64 15.24
C GLY A 172 -5.57 15.73 16.39
N PHE A 173 -5.39 14.43 16.14
CA PHE A 173 -4.90 13.49 17.14
C PHE A 173 -3.38 13.55 17.26
N ASP A 174 -2.86 13.89 18.43
CA ASP A 174 -1.45 13.77 18.76
C ASP A 174 -1.21 12.51 19.62
N PRO A 175 -0.50 11.47 19.12
CA PRO A 175 -0.27 10.23 19.86
C PRO A 175 0.57 10.42 21.13
N THR A 176 1.31 11.52 21.25
CA THR A 176 2.15 11.82 22.41
C THR A 176 1.31 12.20 23.63
N TYR A 177 0.18 12.88 23.42
CA TYR A 177 -0.62 13.47 24.49
C TYR A 177 -2.05 12.93 24.57
N MET A 178 -2.60 12.43 23.46
CA MET A 178 -4.03 12.06 23.37
C MET A 178 -4.28 10.55 23.42
N ASP A 179 -3.22 9.75 23.46
CA ASP A 179 -3.32 8.30 23.31
C ASP A 179 -3.73 7.59 24.61
N ASN A 180 -4.74 6.73 24.51
CA ASN A 180 -5.29 5.91 25.57
C ASN A 180 -5.51 4.47 25.08
N LEU A 181 -5.98 3.55 25.94
CA LEU A 181 -6.13 2.15 25.58
C LEU A 181 -7.05 1.93 24.36
N ILE A 182 -8.10 2.72 24.22
CA ILE A 182 -9.02 2.61 23.08
C ILE A 182 -8.31 3.11 21.81
N THR A 183 -7.73 4.30 21.82
CA THR A 183 -7.09 4.87 20.62
C THR A 183 -5.85 4.09 20.17
N LYS A 184 -5.10 3.51 21.12
CA LYS A 184 -3.95 2.62 20.86
C LYS A 184 -4.27 1.45 19.95
N TYR A 185 -5.49 0.95 20.04
CA TYR A 185 -5.92 -0.27 19.35
C TYR A 185 -7.13 -0.05 18.45
N SER A 186 -7.57 1.19 18.27
CA SER A 186 -8.61 1.53 17.30
C SER A 186 -8.06 2.31 16.13
N LEU A 187 -7.13 3.25 16.29
CA LEU A 187 -6.64 4.05 15.17
C LEU A 187 -5.56 3.31 14.37
N THR A 188 -5.72 3.24 13.06
CA THR A 188 -4.78 2.63 12.10
C THR A 188 -4.20 3.65 11.13
N GLN A 189 -4.79 4.83 11.01
CA GLN A 189 -4.31 5.91 10.14
C GLN A 189 -4.25 7.24 10.91
N ASP A 190 -3.31 8.11 10.51
CA ASP A 190 -3.18 9.47 11.04
C ASP A 190 -3.94 10.52 10.20
N ASP A 191 -3.98 10.29 8.90
CA ASP A 191 -4.60 11.18 7.92
C ASP A 191 -6.05 10.79 7.63
N ASP A 192 -6.86 11.79 7.29
CA ASP A 192 -8.22 11.53 6.80
C ASP A 192 -8.22 10.97 5.37
N ILE A 193 -9.40 10.57 4.89
CA ILE A 193 -9.55 9.92 3.59
C ILE A 193 -9.05 10.80 2.46
N LYS A 194 -9.34 12.11 2.51
CA LYS A 194 -8.88 13.04 1.48
C LYS A 194 -7.36 13.11 1.45
N SER A 195 -6.71 13.27 2.61
CA SER A 195 -5.24 13.26 2.69
C SER A 195 -4.65 11.97 2.14
N GLN A 196 -5.14 10.80 2.58
CA GLN A 196 -4.71 9.49 2.07
C GLN A 196 -4.73 9.42 0.52
N LEU A 197 -5.84 9.85 -0.09
CA LEU A 197 -6.01 9.86 -1.54
C LEU A 197 -5.06 10.85 -2.23
N TYR A 198 -4.85 12.04 -1.65
CA TYR A 198 -3.91 13.05 -2.18
C TYR A 198 -2.45 12.58 -2.12
N HIS A 199 -2.08 11.83 -1.08
CA HIS A 199 -0.76 11.22 -1.02
C HIS A 199 -0.57 10.16 -2.09
N GLY A 200 -1.62 9.43 -2.47
CA GLY A 200 -1.58 8.49 -3.59
C GLY A 200 -2.28 7.16 -3.35
N ILE A 201 -2.92 6.96 -2.19
CA ILE A 201 -3.73 5.76 -1.89
C ILE A 201 -4.86 5.62 -2.93
N ARG A 202 -5.11 4.40 -3.42
CA ARG A 202 -6.19 4.10 -4.38
C ARG A 202 -7.08 2.92 -3.97
N TYR A 203 -6.75 2.26 -2.86
CA TYR A 203 -7.56 1.22 -2.25
C TYR A 203 -7.86 1.58 -0.79
N LEU A 204 -9.14 1.61 -0.44
CA LEU A 204 -9.60 1.91 0.91
C LEU A 204 -10.37 0.70 1.47
N ASP A 205 -9.85 0.11 2.55
CA ASP A 205 -10.50 -0.95 3.31
C ASP A 205 -11.47 -0.35 4.34
N LEU A 206 -12.77 -0.58 4.16
CA LEU A 206 -13.83 0.02 4.96
C LEU A 206 -14.62 -1.04 5.72
N ARG A 207 -14.55 -0.99 7.05
CA ARG A 207 -15.33 -1.87 7.94
C ARG A 207 -16.53 -1.09 8.48
N ILE A 208 -17.74 -1.52 8.13
CA ILE A 208 -18.95 -0.75 8.45
C ILE A 208 -19.72 -1.32 9.64
N GLY A 209 -20.08 -0.45 10.58
CA GLY A 209 -21.03 -0.72 11.64
C GLY A 209 -22.41 -0.10 11.36
N TYR A 210 -23.46 -0.79 11.80
CA TYR A 210 -24.85 -0.33 11.76
C TYR A 210 -25.38 -0.02 13.16
N TYR A 211 -25.87 1.21 13.34
CA TYR A 211 -26.33 1.76 14.62
C TYR A 211 -27.78 2.25 14.49
N ARG A 212 -28.74 1.33 14.66
CA ARG A 212 -30.18 1.57 14.43
C ARG A 212 -30.76 2.80 15.14
N SER A 213 -30.28 3.12 16.34
CA SER A 213 -30.82 4.20 17.17
C SER A 213 -30.22 5.58 16.87
N ASN A 214 -29.30 5.67 15.92
CA ASN A 214 -28.68 6.94 15.52
C ASN A 214 -29.38 7.54 14.30
N ASP A 215 -29.30 8.86 14.16
CA ASP A 215 -29.69 9.57 12.92
C ASP A 215 -28.82 9.09 11.74
N GLU A 216 -27.50 9.14 11.92
CA GLU A 216 -26.57 8.48 11.01
C GLU A 216 -26.32 7.03 11.44
N LYS A 217 -26.87 6.11 10.64
CA LYS A 217 -26.90 4.68 10.97
C LYS A 217 -25.63 3.94 10.57
N PHE A 218 -24.93 4.37 9.53
CA PHE A 218 -23.74 3.70 9.01
C PHE A 218 -22.48 4.46 9.38
N TRP A 219 -21.55 3.75 10.00
CA TRP A 219 -20.28 4.31 10.44
C TRP A 219 -19.15 3.40 10.01
N ALA A 220 -18.02 4.00 9.67
CA ALA A 220 -16.76 3.28 9.68
C ALA A 220 -16.37 2.92 11.11
N ASN A 221 -15.90 1.70 11.27
CA ASN A 221 -15.54 1.08 12.53
C ASN A 221 -14.14 0.48 12.43
N HIS A 222 -13.50 0.30 13.58
CA HIS A 222 -12.45 -0.71 13.73
C HIS A 222 -12.84 -1.63 14.88
N GLY A 223 -13.12 -2.89 14.55
CA GLY A 223 -13.82 -3.81 15.44
C GLY A 223 -15.14 -3.21 15.95
N ILE A 224 -15.32 -3.16 17.27
CA ILE A 224 -16.54 -2.60 17.88
C ILE A 224 -16.51 -1.07 18.03
N THR A 225 -15.35 -0.44 17.80
CA THR A 225 -15.18 1.00 18.02
C THR A 225 -15.68 1.76 16.81
N ARG A 226 -16.65 2.63 17.04
CA ARG A 226 -17.21 3.55 16.04
C ARG A 226 -16.26 4.72 15.82
N ILE A 227 -15.89 5.03 14.58
CA ILE A 227 -14.88 6.05 14.27
C ILE A 227 -15.46 7.22 13.48
N GLN A 228 -15.76 7.02 12.19
CA GLN A 228 -16.21 8.09 11.29
C GLN A 228 -17.62 7.79 10.78
N PRO A 229 -18.48 8.80 10.63
CA PRO A 229 -19.73 8.61 9.90
C PRO A 229 -19.43 8.25 8.44
N LEU A 230 -20.20 7.32 7.87
CA LEU A 230 -19.93 6.85 6.50
C LEU A 230 -20.16 7.96 5.48
N SER A 231 -21.09 8.89 5.73
CA SER A 231 -21.32 10.03 4.83
C SER A 231 -20.07 10.87 4.63
N ASP A 232 -19.32 11.12 5.72
CA ASP A 232 -18.11 11.93 5.69
C ASP A 232 -16.97 11.24 4.91
N VAL A 233 -16.87 9.92 5.03
CA VAL A 233 -15.93 9.10 4.26
C VAL A 233 -16.27 9.18 2.77
N LEU A 234 -17.53 8.90 2.40
CA LEU A 234 -17.96 8.91 1.00
C LEU A 234 -17.87 10.30 0.38
N LYS A 235 -18.17 11.36 1.13
CA LYS A 235 -18.02 12.74 0.66
C LYS A 235 -16.58 13.04 0.27
N GLN A 236 -15.61 12.69 1.10
CA GLN A 236 -14.19 12.93 0.81
C GLN A 236 -13.72 12.18 -0.45
N VAL A 237 -14.20 10.96 -0.67
CA VAL A 237 -13.89 10.18 -1.89
C VAL A 237 -14.50 10.84 -3.13
N LYS A 238 -15.78 11.27 -3.06
CA LYS A 238 -16.46 11.98 -4.16
C LYS A 238 -15.74 13.27 -4.53
N ASP A 239 -15.45 14.11 -3.52
CA ASP A 239 -14.71 15.36 -3.71
C ASP A 239 -13.34 15.11 -4.38
N PHE A 240 -12.66 14.01 -4.05
CA PHE A 240 -11.39 13.64 -4.66
C PHE A 240 -11.52 13.20 -6.12
N VAL A 241 -12.44 12.28 -6.45
CA VAL A 241 -12.58 11.78 -7.82
C VAL A 241 -13.09 12.86 -8.78
N ASP A 242 -13.94 13.78 -8.30
CA ASP A 242 -14.38 14.96 -9.07
C ASP A 242 -13.21 15.89 -9.40
N ALA A 243 -12.31 16.10 -8.44
CA ALA A 243 -11.16 16.99 -8.62
C ALA A 243 -10.04 16.40 -9.48
N THR A 244 -9.92 15.07 -9.54
CA THR A 244 -8.71 14.40 -10.06
C THR A 244 -8.95 13.44 -11.22
N ASN A 245 -10.18 12.97 -11.43
CA ASN A 245 -10.50 11.93 -12.40
C ASN A 245 -9.74 10.59 -12.15
N GLU A 246 -9.24 10.37 -10.94
CA GLU A 246 -8.56 9.14 -10.52
C GLU A 246 -9.56 8.03 -10.20
N ILE A 247 -9.09 6.78 -10.18
CA ILE A 247 -9.92 5.59 -9.91
C ILE A 247 -9.66 5.13 -8.48
N VAL A 248 -10.71 4.93 -7.68
CA VAL A 248 -10.62 4.52 -6.27
C VAL A 248 -11.42 3.23 -6.06
N ILE A 249 -10.84 2.28 -5.32
CA ILE A 249 -11.53 1.09 -4.85
C ILE A 249 -11.98 1.33 -3.41
N LEU A 250 -13.28 1.27 -3.18
CA LEU A 250 -13.88 1.17 -1.84
C LEU A 250 -14.22 -0.29 -1.59
N ASP A 251 -13.49 -0.94 -0.68
CA ASP A 251 -13.70 -2.35 -0.36
C ASP A 251 -14.37 -2.49 1.00
N PHE A 252 -15.67 -2.83 0.98
CA PHE A 252 -16.50 -2.96 2.17
C PHE A 252 -16.39 -4.38 2.73
N GLN A 253 -15.76 -4.51 3.91
CA GLN A 253 -15.27 -5.77 4.47
C GLN A 253 -15.72 -5.99 5.93
N GLU A 254 -15.82 -7.26 6.35
CA GLU A 254 -16.12 -7.81 7.70
C GLU A 254 -17.37 -7.34 8.48
N PHE A 255 -17.89 -6.12 8.26
CA PHE A 255 -19.14 -5.60 8.82
C PHE A 255 -19.32 -5.83 10.34
N PRO A 256 -18.43 -5.27 11.19
CA PRO A 256 -18.19 -5.75 12.56
C PRO A 256 -19.33 -5.52 13.58
N VAL A 257 -20.26 -4.58 13.33
CA VAL A 257 -21.30 -4.20 14.30
C VAL A 257 -22.66 -4.05 13.63
N GLY A 258 -23.71 -4.63 14.22
CA GLY A 258 -25.09 -4.35 13.83
C GLY A 258 -25.61 -5.13 12.61
N PHE A 259 -24.80 -6.01 12.01
CA PHE A 259 -25.18 -6.88 10.90
C PHE A 259 -25.68 -8.27 11.36
N ARG A 260 -26.20 -8.38 12.59
CA ARG A 260 -26.96 -9.57 13.04
C ARG A 260 -28.33 -9.55 12.37
N ASN A 261 -28.75 -10.65 11.74
CA ASN A 261 -29.75 -10.67 10.64
C ASN A 261 -29.18 -9.94 9.42
N SER A 262 -28.08 -10.50 8.90
CA SER A 262 -27.15 -9.85 7.99
C SER A 262 -27.86 -9.29 6.77
N PHE A 263 -28.71 -10.08 6.12
CA PHE A 263 -29.23 -9.75 4.79
C PHE A 263 -29.96 -8.40 4.74
N GLU A 264 -30.94 -8.15 5.61
CA GLU A 264 -31.73 -6.92 5.59
C GLU A 264 -30.92 -5.67 5.94
N THR A 265 -29.93 -5.80 6.83
CA THR A 265 -29.03 -4.68 7.17
C THR A 265 -28.05 -4.40 6.03
N HIS A 266 -27.53 -5.44 5.37
CA HIS A 266 -26.72 -5.27 4.17
C HIS A 266 -27.51 -4.64 3.03
N GLN A 267 -28.78 -5.02 2.83
CA GLN A 267 -29.68 -4.38 1.88
C GLN A 267 -29.80 -2.87 2.12
N GLN A 268 -30.01 -2.47 3.39
CA GLN A 268 -30.06 -1.05 3.75
C GLN A 268 -28.75 -0.32 3.47
N LEU A 269 -27.61 -0.96 3.74
CA LEU A 269 -26.31 -0.37 3.43
C LEU A 269 -26.13 -0.22 1.91
N VAL A 270 -26.47 -1.24 1.12
CA VAL A 270 -26.33 -1.17 -0.35
C VAL A 270 -27.25 -0.11 -0.93
N MET A 271 -28.48 0.02 -0.45
CA MET A 271 -29.38 1.10 -0.85
C MET A 271 -28.80 2.48 -0.52
N TYR A 272 -28.21 2.63 0.67
CA TYR A 272 -27.52 3.87 1.06
C TYR A 272 -26.32 4.16 0.14
N LEU A 273 -25.47 3.16 -0.13
CA LEU A 273 -24.33 3.30 -1.04
C LEU A 273 -24.78 3.63 -2.47
N PHE A 274 -25.86 3.02 -2.95
CA PHE A 274 -26.42 3.30 -4.28
C PHE A 274 -26.90 4.75 -4.40
N GLN A 275 -27.60 5.25 -3.36
CA GLN A 275 -28.03 6.65 -3.30
C GLN A 275 -26.83 7.61 -3.34
N GLU A 276 -25.76 7.28 -2.62
CA GLU A 276 -24.58 8.15 -2.51
C GLU A 276 -23.64 8.08 -3.72
N LEU A 277 -23.50 6.91 -4.35
CA LEU A 277 -22.39 6.61 -5.27
C LEU A 277 -22.82 6.21 -6.68
N SER A 278 -24.11 5.99 -6.99
CA SER A 278 -24.54 5.51 -8.32
C SER A 278 -24.02 6.34 -9.50
N ASN A 279 -23.88 7.65 -9.35
CA ASN A 279 -23.32 8.54 -10.39
C ASN A 279 -21.80 8.39 -10.57
N TYR A 280 -21.10 7.82 -9.59
CA TYR A 280 -19.64 7.65 -9.57
C TYR A 280 -19.22 6.20 -9.75
N ALA A 281 -20.11 5.25 -9.46
CA ALA A 281 -19.83 3.84 -9.39
C ALA A 281 -19.55 3.24 -10.76
N VAL A 282 -18.44 2.51 -10.87
CA VAL A 282 -18.11 1.74 -12.07
C VAL A 282 -19.14 0.61 -12.23
N ASP A 283 -19.65 0.42 -13.44
CA ASP A 283 -20.60 -0.65 -13.78
C ASP A 283 -19.94 -2.03 -13.62
N PRO A 284 -20.37 -2.91 -12.70
CA PRO A 284 -19.77 -4.22 -12.49
C PRO A 284 -19.92 -5.19 -13.66
N ALA A 285 -20.78 -4.92 -14.64
CA ALA A 285 -20.95 -5.77 -15.83
C ALA A 285 -19.65 -5.94 -16.63
N ILE A 286 -18.69 -5.00 -16.50
CA ILE A 286 -17.36 -5.07 -17.13
C ILE A 286 -16.37 -5.96 -16.36
N GLY A 287 -16.69 -6.33 -15.12
CA GLY A 287 -15.91 -7.24 -14.28
C GLY A 287 -14.53 -6.72 -13.88
N TRP A 288 -13.77 -7.55 -13.15
CA TRP A 288 -12.42 -7.21 -12.67
C TRP A 288 -11.32 -7.29 -13.75
N ASP A 289 -11.65 -7.83 -14.92
CA ASP A 289 -10.76 -7.85 -16.08
C ASP A 289 -10.77 -6.53 -16.87
N VAL A 290 -11.51 -5.54 -16.40
CA VAL A 290 -11.60 -4.19 -16.98
C VAL A 290 -10.26 -3.47 -17.01
N THR A 291 -10.01 -2.74 -18.09
CA THR A 291 -8.85 -1.86 -18.20
C THR A 291 -9.12 -0.49 -17.57
N LEU A 292 -8.06 0.22 -17.16
CA LEU A 292 -8.20 1.60 -16.68
C LEU A 292 -8.75 2.54 -17.77
N GLY A 293 -8.43 2.27 -19.04
CA GLY A 293 -8.96 2.98 -20.19
C GLY A 293 -10.48 2.88 -20.31
N ASP A 294 -11.04 1.69 -20.12
CA ASP A 294 -12.49 1.48 -20.14
C ASP A 294 -13.18 2.23 -19.01
N ILE A 295 -12.60 2.19 -17.80
CA ILE A 295 -13.11 2.94 -16.66
C ILE A 295 -13.07 4.45 -16.99
N TRP A 296 -11.92 4.98 -17.40
CA TRP A 296 -11.78 6.38 -17.77
C TRP A 296 -12.76 6.82 -18.86
N TYR A 297 -12.93 6.03 -19.90
CA TYR A 297 -13.85 6.30 -21.00
C TYR A 297 -15.31 6.47 -20.51
N ARG A 298 -15.74 5.64 -19.56
CA ARG A 298 -17.12 5.65 -19.04
C ARG A 298 -17.43 6.78 -18.06
N GLY A 299 -16.42 7.50 -17.56
CA GLY A 299 -16.65 8.61 -16.62
C GLY A 299 -16.81 8.20 -15.13
N ASN A 300 -17.23 6.97 -14.84
CA ASN A 300 -17.32 6.46 -13.47
C ASN A 300 -15.94 6.09 -12.89
N ARG A 301 -15.70 6.34 -11.61
CA ARG A 301 -14.36 6.31 -10.99
C ARG A 301 -14.26 5.50 -9.70
N ILE A 302 -15.38 5.11 -9.12
CA ILE A 302 -15.41 4.42 -7.83
C ILE A 302 -15.80 2.96 -8.07
N ILE A 303 -14.89 2.04 -7.77
CA ILE A 303 -15.22 0.61 -7.72
C ILE A 303 -15.77 0.31 -6.33
N VAL A 304 -17.03 -0.09 -6.25
CA VAL A 304 -17.70 -0.46 -4.99
C VAL A 304 -17.61 -1.97 -4.83
N ALA A 305 -16.61 -2.43 -4.08
CA ALA A 305 -16.36 -3.84 -3.82
C ALA A 305 -16.97 -4.24 -2.46
N TYR A 306 -17.62 -5.40 -2.37
CA TYR A 306 -18.43 -5.75 -1.19
C TYR A 306 -18.27 -7.22 -0.79
N ASP A 307 -17.98 -7.47 0.49
CA ASP A 307 -17.69 -8.81 1.01
C ASP A 307 -18.93 -9.53 1.55
N TYR A 308 -19.95 -9.68 0.69
CA TYR A 308 -21.06 -10.57 1.00
C TYR A 308 -21.70 -11.12 -0.28
N HIS A 309 -21.38 -12.38 -0.59
CA HIS A 309 -21.69 -13.01 -1.87
C HIS A 309 -23.17 -12.93 -2.29
N SER A 310 -24.11 -13.23 -1.38
CA SER A 310 -25.54 -13.20 -1.70
C SER A 310 -26.05 -11.80 -2.01
N ILE A 311 -25.50 -10.78 -1.34
CA ILE A 311 -25.85 -9.37 -1.60
C ILE A 311 -25.26 -8.89 -2.92
N VAL A 312 -24.02 -9.28 -3.22
CA VAL A 312 -23.38 -8.98 -4.52
C VAL A 312 -24.17 -9.61 -5.67
N GLN A 313 -24.67 -10.83 -5.51
CA GLN A 313 -25.51 -11.48 -6.53
C GLN A 313 -26.80 -10.70 -6.80
N GLU A 314 -27.50 -10.24 -5.76
CA GLU A 314 -28.74 -9.46 -5.92
C GLU A 314 -28.49 -8.07 -6.50
N HIS A 315 -27.35 -7.46 -6.17
CA HIS A 315 -26.98 -6.10 -6.61
C HIS A 315 -25.83 -6.11 -7.62
N SER A 316 -25.83 -7.09 -8.53
CA SER A 316 -24.75 -7.32 -9.50
C SER A 316 -24.58 -6.20 -10.55
N THR A 317 -25.50 -5.24 -10.63
CA THR A 317 -25.42 -4.04 -11.46
C THR A 317 -24.74 -2.85 -10.75
N PHE A 318 -24.43 -2.99 -9.46
CA PHE A 318 -23.80 -1.93 -8.65
C PHE A 318 -22.57 -2.39 -7.85
N LEU A 319 -22.55 -3.64 -7.40
CA LEU A 319 -21.48 -4.17 -6.56
C LEU A 319 -20.52 -5.09 -7.32
N PHE A 320 -19.23 -4.87 -7.12
CA PHE A 320 -18.20 -5.85 -7.44
C PHE A 320 -18.06 -6.84 -6.27
N PRO A 321 -17.71 -8.12 -6.56
CA PRO A 321 -17.19 -9.00 -5.53
C PRO A 321 -15.97 -8.35 -4.87
N SER A 322 -15.86 -8.43 -3.54
CA SER A 322 -14.77 -7.86 -2.74
C SER A 322 -13.36 -8.13 -3.30
N VAL A 323 -12.38 -7.32 -2.90
CA VAL A 323 -10.97 -7.69 -3.12
C VAL A 323 -10.63 -8.88 -2.22
N ARG A 324 -9.79 -9.81 -2.70
CA ARG A 324 -9.36 -10.96 -1.87
C ARG A 324 -8.28 -10.50 -0.90
N GLN A 325 -8.64 -10.21 0.34
CA GLN A 325 -7.68 -9.87 1.38
C GLN A 325 -6.87 -11.10 1.81
N ARG A 326 -5.54 -10.98 1.77
CA ARG A 326 -4.58 -11.94 2.30
C ARG A 326 -4.12 -11.43 3.65
N TRP A 327 -4.84 -11.85 4.67
CA TRP A 327 -4.65 -11.35 6.02
C TRP A 327 -4.13 -12.44 6.93
N GLY A 328 -2.89 -12.28 7.40
CA GLY A 328 -2.19 -13.31 8.15
C GLY A 328 -2.54 -13.38 9.63
N LYS A 329 -3.25 -12.35 10.16
CA LYS A 329 -3.53 -12.19 11.59
C LYS A 329 -2.27 -12.41 12.45
N VAL A 330 -1.15 -11.88 11.95
CA VAL A 330 0.18 -12.07 12.52
C VAL A 330 0.45 -11.05 13.60
N LYS A 331 1.08 -11.48 14.71
CA LYS A 331 1.39 -10.64 15.87
C LYS A 331 2.89 -10.46 16.10
N GLU A 332 3.69 -11.43 15.66
CA GLU A 332 5.08 -11.60 16.10
C GLU A 332 6.07 -11.01 15.10
N GLY A 333 6.05 -9.68 14.97
CA GLY A 333 7.05 -8.91 14.23
C GLY A 333 7.12 -9.21 12.73
N PHE A 334 8.12 -8.61 12.08
CA PHE A 334 8.25 -8.68 10.63
C PHE A 334 8.51 -10.09 10.08
N ALA A 335 9.32 -10.92 10.76
CA ALA A 335 9.69 -12.25 10.25
C ALA A 335 8.47 -13.16 10.04
N SER A 336 7.50 -13.12 10.97
CA SER A 336 6.27 -13.89 10.87
C SER A 336 5.36 -13.34 9.76
N LEU A 337 5.31 -12.02 9.60
CA LEU A 337 4.53 -11.36 8.54
C LEU A 337 5.11 -11.69 7.17
N GLU A 338 6.43 -11.58 7.01
CA GLU A 338 7.14 -11.92 5.79
C GLU A 338 6.90 -13.38 5.39
N LYS A 339 6.99 -14.30 6.35
CA LYS A 339 6.71 -15.72 6.12
C LYS A 339 5.29 -15.92 5.58
N PHE A 340 4.29 -15.36 6.25
CA PHE A 340 2.90 -15.44 5.81
C PHE A 340 2.72 -14.89 4.39
N LEU A 341 3.24 -13.68 4.12
CA LEU A 341 3.10 -13.04 2.81
C LEU A 341 3.72 -13.89 1.70
N LYS A 342 4.91 -14.48 1.93
CA LYS A 342 5.56 -15.40 0.98
C LYS A 342 4.71 -16.66 0.73
N GLU A 343 4.29 -17.35 1.80
CA GLU A 343 3.48 -18.56 1.71
C GLU A 343 2.13 -18.29 1.02
N SER A 344 1.51 -17.13 1.27
CA SER A 344 0.23 -16.73 0.65
C SER A 344 0.34 -16.60 -0.87
N ARG A 345 1.49 -16.15 -1.39
CA ARG A 345 1.76 -16.04 -2.84
C ARG A 345 2.00 -17.40 -3.48
N GLU A 346 2.77 -18.27 -2.80
CA GLU A 346 3.05 -19.61 -3.29
C GLU A 346 1.77 -20.43 -3.45
N ASN A 347 0.88 -20.38 -2.45
CA ASN A 347 -0.41 -21.06 -2.52
C ASN A 347 -1.31 -20.52 -3.64
N MET A 348 -1.25 -19.21 -3.91
CA MET A 348 -2.05 -18.60 -4.98
C MET A 348 -1.63 -19.03 -6.38
N SER A 349 -0.34 -19.27 -6.65
CA SER A 349 0.11 -19.76 -7.97
C SER A 349 -0.60 -21.05 -8.41
N ARG A 350 -1.18 -21.79 -7.46
CA ARG A 350 -1.97 -22.99 -7.69
C ARG A 350 -3.47 -22.71 -7.88
N GLU A 351 -3.98 -21.58 -7.38
CA GLU A 351 -5.39 -21.15 -7.48
C GLU A 351 -5.64 -20.16 -8.63
N SER A 352 -4.63 -19.38 -9.03
CA SER A 352 -4.76 -18.18 -9.89
C SER A 352 -5.15 -18.45 -11.35
N GLN A 353 -5.06 -19.70 -11.82
CA GLN A 353 -5.46 -20.04 -13.19
C GLN A 353 -6.97 -19.86 -13.45
N PHE A 354 -7.79 -19.66 -12.41
CA PHE A 354 -9.26 -19.65 -12.53
C PHE A 354 -9.97 -18.38 -12.03
N PHE A 355 -9.26 -17.38 -11.48
CA PHE A 355 -9.91 -16.23 -10.82
C PHE A 355 -9.41 -14.87 -11.33
N SER A 356 -10.35 -13.99 -11.72
CA SER A 356 -10.08 -12.64 -12.23
C SER A 356 -10.02 -11.54 -11.15
N ARG A 357 -10.33 -11.86 -9.88
CA ARG A 357 -10.41 -10.88 -8.78
C ARG A 357 -9.03 -10.37 -8.35
N PRO A 358 -8.88 -9.06 -8.04
CA PRO A 358 -7.69 -8.53 -7.39
C PRO A 358 -7.49 -9.12 -5.99
N TYR A 359 -6.27 -8.99 -5.47
CA TYR A 359 -5.95 -9.34 -4.10
C TYR A 359 -5.24 -8.19 -3.39
N ALA A 360 -5.49 -8.08 -2.09
CA ALA A 360 -4.82 -7.16 -1.19
C ALA A 360 -3.94 -7.94 -0.22
N GLU A 361 -2.67 -7.61 -0.20
CA GLU A 361 -1.73 -8.07 0.81
C GLU A 361 -1.85 -7.12 2.00
N MET A 362 -2.42 -7.63 3.08
CA MET A 362 -2.60 -6.90 4.32
C MET A 362 -1.28 -6.98 5.08
N ALA A 363 -0.45 -5.96 4.91
CA ALA A 363 0.96 -5.91 5.33
C ALA A 363 1.13 -5.22 6.70
N GLU A 364 0.14 -5.39 7.58
CA GLU A 364 0.13 -4.95 8.96
C GLU A 364 0.14 -6.14 9.95
N LEU A 365 0.44 -5.84 11.22
CA LEU A 365 0.30 -6.81 12.31
C LEU A 365 -1.05 -6.60 13.00
N THR A 366 -1.69 -7.69 13.42
CA THR A 366 -3.01 -7.65 14.05
C THR A 366 -2.94 -8.21 15.46
N PRO A 367 -3.22 -7.42 16.52
CA PRO A 367 -3.30 -7.93 17.88
C PRO A 367 -4.57 -8.76 18.09
N GLU A 368 -4.53 -9.74 18.99
CA GLU A 368 -5.77 -10.37 19.46
C GLU A 368 -6.43 -9.55 20.58
N ALA A 369 -7.70 -9.84 20.86
CA ALA A 369 -8.46 -9.19 21.94
C ALA A 369 -7.73 -9.23 23.29
N ILE A 370 -7.04 -10.34 23.62
CA ILE A 370 -6.25 -10.44 24.86
C ILE A 370 -5.02 -9.54 24.85
N ASP A 371 -4.37 -9.35 23.70
CA ASP A 371 -3.21 -8.47 23.56
C ASP A 371 -3.61 -7.00 23.69
N VAL A 372 -4.82 -6.65 23.21
CA VAL A 372 -5.44 -5.34 23.40
C VAL A 372 -5.69 -5.07 24.88
N ILE A 373 -6.39 -5.99 25.58
CA ILE A 373 -6.74 -5.85 27.00
C ILE A 373 -5.48 -5.75 27.88
N THR A 374 -4.46 -6.54 27.58
CA THR A 374 -3.19 -6.54 28.35
C THR A 374 -2.22 -5.45 27.92
N ASN A 375 -2.55 -4.69 26.88
CA ASN A 375 -1.68 -3.71 26.23
C ASN A 375 -0.27 -4.27 25.88
N ARG A 376 -0.19 -5.55 25.48
CA ARG A 376 1.06 -6.31 25.36
C ARG A 376 2.08 -5.67 24.43
N TYR A 377 1.64 -5.14 23.28
CA TYR A 377 2.51 -4.56 22.26
C TYR A 377 2.60 -3.03 22.34
N GLY A 378 1.84 -2.42 23.27
CA GLY A 378 1.82 -0.98 23.47
C GLY A 378 1.11 -0.16 22.38
N GLY A 379 0.24 -0.80 21.58
CA GLY A 379 -0.61 -0.17 20.56
C GLY A 379 -0.19 -0.45 19.12
N LEU A 380 -1.12 -0.26 18.18
CA LEU A 380 -0.94 -0.46 16.74
C LEU A 380 0.19 0.40 16.18
N ARG A 381 0.36 1.63 16.67
CA ARG A 381 1.46 2.53 16.29
C ARG A 381 2.84 1.92 16.54
N LYS A 382 3.03 1.22 17.67
CA LYS A 382 4.31 0.54 17.97
C LYS A 382 4.51 -0.69 17.11
N MET A 383 3.43 -1.42 16.83
CA MET A 383 3.47 -2.57 15.93
C MET A 383 3.85 -2.14 14.52
N ALA A 384 3.19 -1.10 13.98
CA ALA A 384 3.49 -0.50 12.68
C ALA A 384 4.94 0.01 12.61
N ASP A 385 5.42 0.76 13.62
CA ASP A 385 6.80 1.24 13.67
C ASP A 385 7.84 0.10 13.59
N SER A 386 7.50 -1.09 14.11
CA SER A 386 8.37 -2.27 14.08
C SER A 386 8.38 -3.04 12.75
N VAL A 387 7.41 -2.81 11.86
CA VAL A 387 7.28 -3.55 10.59
C VAL A 387 7.36 -2.68 9.34
N ASN A 388 6.91 -1.43 9.40
CA ASN A 388 6.68 -0.60 8.21
C ASN A 388 7.95 -0.32 7.40
N TRP A 389 9.10 -0.14 8.06
CA TRP A 389 10.39 -0.01 7.35
C TRP A 389 10.77 -1.30 6.62
N HIS A 390 10.55 -2.46 7.25
CA HIS A 390 10.86 -3.76 6.64
C HIS A 390 9.90 -4.10 5.50
N VAL A 391 8.61 -3.78 5.66
CA VAL A 391 7.61 -3.85 4.59
C VAL A 391 8.05 -2.98 3.42
N THR A 392 8.43 -1.73 3.67
CA THR A 392 8.95 -0.81 2.65
C THR A 392 10.14 -1.43 1.91
N ARG A 393 11.14 -1.96 2.62
CA ARG A 393 12.31 -2.62 2.03
C ARG A 393 11.94 -3.83 1.18
N MET A 394 11.01 -4.66 1.67
CA MET A 394 10.58 -5.89 0.99
C MET A 394 9.87 -5.59 -0.34
N TYR A 395 8.95 -4.62 -0.34
CA TYR A 395 8.21 -4.23 -1.55
C TYR A 395 9.01 -3.32 -2.50
N HIS A 396 10.02 -2.60 -1.99
CA HIS A 396 11.01 -1.91 -2.84
C HIS A 396 11.79 -2.92 -3.70
N GLY A 397 12.12 -4.08 -3.13
CA GLY A 397 12.69 -5.22 -3.83
C GLY A 397 11.69 -6.02 -4.68
N GLU A 398 12.09 -7.22 -5.07
CA GLU A 398 11.34 -8.17 -5.92
C GLU A 398 9.89 -8.43 -5.47
N PHE A 399 9.59 -8.24 -4.18
CA PHE A 399 8.22 -8.49 -3.69
C PHE A 399 7.21 -7.52 -4.33
N GLY A 400 7.60 -6.27 -4.65
CA GLY A 400 6.71 -5.31 -5.32
C GLY A 400 6.40 -5.65 -6.78
N ARG A 401 7.27 -6.41 -7.46
CA ARG A 401 7.09 -6.80 -8.87
C ARG A 401 5.79 -7.55 -9.11
N ARG A 402 5.37 -8.37 -8.15
CA ARG A 402 4.14 -9.16 -8.19
C ARG A 402 3.06 -8.64 -7.23
N ALA A 403 3.22 -7.46 -6.65
CA ALA A 403 2.17 -6.89 -5.81
C ALA A 403 0.98 -6.45 -6.69
N ASN A 404 -0.24 -6.69 -6.19
CA ASN A 404 -1.45 -6.05 -6.68
C ASN A 404 -1.87 -4.94 -5.73
N ILE A 405 -2.64 -5.19 -4.68
CA ILE A 405 -2.88 -4.19 -3.63
C ILE A 405 -1.98 -4.51 -2.43
N VAL A 406 -1.39 -3.50 -1.82
CA VAL A 406 -0.70 -3.62 -0.51
C VAL A 406 -1.32 -2.61 0.44
N ALA A 407 -2.02 -3.12 1.45
CA ALA A 407 -2.64 -2.32 2.49
C ALA A 407 -1.75 -2.31 3.74
N VAL A 408 -1.62 -1.15 4.38
CA VAL A 408 -0.79 -0.97 5.59
C VAL A 408 -1.50 -0.12 6.63
N ASP A 409 -1.07 -0.26 7.88
CA ASP A 409 -1.35 0.70 8.96
C ASP A 409 -0.34 1.86 8.92
N PHE A 410 -0.83 3.08 9.12
CA PHE A 410 -0.08 4.33 9.12
C PHE A 410 0.78 4.49 7.88
N TYR A 411 0.15 4.62 6.70
CA TYR A 411 0.86 4.57 5.42
C TYR A 411 2.03 5.55 5.29
N LEU A 412 1.98 6.74 5.92
CA LEU A 412 3.10 7.70 5.93
C LEU A 412 4.35 7.19 6.66
N ALA A 413 4.24 6.15 7.48
CA ALA A 413 5.37 5.45 8.08
C ALA A 413 6.02 4.43 7.13
N THR A 414 5.52 4.33 5.89
CA THR A 414 6.05 3.51 4.79
C THR A 414 6.38 4.40 3.59
N ASN A 415 7.01 3.81 2.57
CA ASN A 415 7.13 4.43 1.24
C ASN A 415 6.36 3.65 0.16
N ILE A 416 5.25 3.02 0.56
CA ILE A 416 4.52 2.08 -0.31
C ILE A 416 3.91 2.76 -1.53
N ILE A 417 3.58 4.06 -1.44
CA ILE A 417 3.00 4.83 -2.53
C ILE A 417 4.02 5.05 -3.63
N GLU A 418 5.19 5.56 -3.28
CA GLU A 418 6.30 5.83 -4.20
C GLU A 418 6.76 4.52 -4.84
N ILE A 419 6.87 3.46 -4.04
CA ILE A 419 7.21 2.10 -4.49
C ILE A 419 6.18 1.57 -5.49
N ALA A 420 4.88 1.74 -5.22
CA ALA A 420 3.82 1.28 -6.11
C ALA A 420 3.82 2.03 -7.45
N ILE A 421 3.97 3.36 -7.42
CA ILE A 421 4.09 4.21 -8.60
C ILE A 421 5.32 3.79 -9.43
N GLU A 422 6.47 3.61 -8.77
CA GLU A 422 7.70 3.20 -9.45
C GLU A 422 7.56 1.81 -10.07
N TRP A 423 7.00 0.85 -9.35
CA TRP A 423 6.76 -0.49 -9.90
C TRP A 423 5.80 -0.48 -11.08
N ASN A 424 4.74 0.31 -11.05
CA ASN A 424 3.84 0.44 -12.20
C ASN A 424 4.56 1.03 -13.42
N LYS A 425 5.45 2.01 -13.24
CA LYS A 425 6.31 2.50 -14.34
C LYS A 425 7.19 1.38 -14.87
N ARG A 426 7.90 0.67 -13.98
CA ARG A 426 8.81 -0.44 -14.37
C ARG A 426 8.08 -1.58 -15.09
N LYS A 427 6.88 -1.96 -14.63
CA LYS A 427 6.08 -3.04 -15.23
C LYS A 427 5.59 -2.72 -16.64
N PHE A 428 5.32 -1.44 -16.93
CA PHE A 428 4.48 -1.06 -18.09
C PHE A 428 5.08 -0.03 -19.03
N ASP A 429 6.20 0.62 -18.67
CA ASP A 429 6.97 1.47 -19.58
C ASP A 429 7.81 0.59 -20.52
N ASN A 430 7.65 0.79 -21.84
CA ASN A 430 8.06 -0.15 -22.90
C ASN A 430 9.58 -0.18 -23.16
N GLY A 431 10.37 -0.51 -22.14
CA GLY A 431 11.78 -0.89 -22.27
C GLY A 431 12.03 -2.37 -22.01
N GLU A 432 11.17 -3.04 -21.25
CA GLU A 432 11.29 -4.47 -20.94
C GLU A 432 9.90 -5.10 -21.00
N ASN A 433 9.67 -5.89 -22.05
CA ASN A 433 8.63 -6.91 -22.02
C ASN A 433 8.96 -7.85 -20.86
N TYR A 434 8.42 -7.58 -19.66
CA TYR A 434 8.22 -8.62 -18.66
C TYR A 434 7.22 -9.58 -19.28
N GLY A 435 7.77 -10.55 -20.01
CA GLY A 435 7.01 -11.54 -20.74
C GLY A 435 5.90 -12.07 -19.86
N ASN A 436 4.70 -12.16 -20.45
CA ASN A 436 3.57 -12.86 -19.88
C ASN A 436 4.07 -14.16 -19.25
N ILE A 437 4.09 -14.20 -17.91
CA ILE A 437 4.20 -15.46 -17.20
C ILE A 437 2.75 -15.91 -17.08
N GLU A 438 2.32 -16.70 -18.07
CA GLU A 438 1.12 -17.53 -18.00
C GLU A 438 1.10 -18.40 -16.72
#